data_AF-A0A1B7MDI2-F1
#
_entry.id   AF-A0A1B7MDI2-F1
#
_cell.length_a   1.000
_cell.length_b   1.000
_cell.length_c   1.000
_cell.angle_alpha   90.00
_cell.angle_beta   90.00
_cell.angle_gamma   90.00
#
_symmetry.space_group_name_H-M   'P 1'
#
loop_
_entity.id
_entity.type
_entity.pdbx_description
1 polymer ?
#
loop_
_entity_poly.entity_id
_entity_poly.type
_entity_poly.pdbx_seq_one_letter_code
_entity_poly.pdbx_strand_id
1 'polypeptide(L)'
;NVLVFGETGVGKSSVINLIVGQEVAQTSPDAPTCTLEHTFYEVSLGNQRFKLWEVSSIASMGLFQRLFMKWRLKRRYKRLCGDDGVYLLLYCMRNSRAQGSLVRDYKFFTSIVSSTSGHVPVAAVV
;
A
#
# COMPACT_ATOMS: atom_id res chain seq x y z
N ASN A 1 9.24 3.50 -6.93
CA ASN A 1 8.37 2.61 -6.13
C ASN A 1 6.93 3.15 -6.07
N VAL A 2 5.92 2.28 -6.12
CA VAL A 2 4.49 2.62 -5.95
C VAL A 2 3.94 1.87 -4.74
N LEU A 3 3.27 2.58 -3.82
CA LEU A 3 2.68 1.97 -2.63
C LEU A 3 1.18 1.76 -2.82
N VAL A 4 0.70 0.52 -2.75
CA VAL A 4 -0.71 0.15 -2.89
C VAL A 4 -1.28 -0.14 -1.51
N PHE A 5 -2.28 0.63 -1.07
CA PHE A 5 -2.84 0.54 0.27
C PHE A 5 -4.37 0.73 0.27
N GLY A 6 -5.01 0.34 1.37
CA GLY A 6 -6.46 0.28 1.49
C GLY A 6 -6.93 -0.83 2.43
N GLU A 7 -8.21 -0.82 2.77
CA GLU A 7 -8.81 -1.80 3.69
C GLU A 7 -8.70 -3.24 3.17
N THR A 8 -8.85 -4.23 4.05
CA THR A 8 -8.86 -5.64 3.64
C THR A 8 -10.08 -5.89 2.77
N GLY A 9 -9.92 -6.66 1.69
CA GLY A 9 -11.03 -7.01 0.79
C GLY A 9 -11.43 -5.93 -0.22
N VAL A 10 -10.76 -4.77 -0.28
CA VAL A 10 -11.03 -3.72 -1.30
C VAL A 10 -10.41 -4.01 -2.67
N GLY A 11 -9.76 -5.16 -2.85
CA GLY A 11 -9.22 -5.57 -4.16
C GLY A 11 -7.80 -5.11 -4.48
N LYS A 12 -6.98 -4.72 -3.49
CA LYS A 12 -5.57 -4.33 -3.70
C LYS A 12 -4.78 -5.34 -4.53
N SER A 13 -4.80 -6.61 -4.13
CA SER A 13 -4.09 -7.70 -4.80
C SER A 13 -4.61 -7.93 -6.22
N SER A 14 -5.93 -7.77 -6.44
CA SER A 14 -6.54 -7.83 -7.77
C SER A 14 -6.07 -6.70 -8.68
N VAL A 15 -5.95 -5.47 -8.14
CA VAL A 15 -5.39 -4.32 -8.88
C VAL A 15 -3.92 -4.55 -9.22
N ILE A 16 -3.14 -5.17 -8.32
CA ILE A 16 -1.76 -5.56 -8.61
C ILE A 16 -1.72 -6.56 -9.76
N ASN A 17 -2.50 -7.64 -9.69
CA ASN A 17 -2.55 -8.64 -10.78
C ASN A 17 -2.97 -8.01 -12.11
N LEU A 18 -3.90 -7.06 -12.09
CA LEU A 18 -4.30 -6.30 -13.26
C LEU A 18 -3.15 -5.47 -13.86
N ILE A 19 -2.39 -4.75 -13.02
CA ILE A 19 -1.26 -3.94 -13.48
C ILE A 19 -0.12 -4.82 -14.00
N VAL A 20 0.18 -5.94 -13.32
CA VAL A 20 1.24 -6.86 -13.71
C VAL A 20 0.84 -7.70 -14.94
N GLY A 21 -0.47 -7.90 -15.17
CA GLY A 21 -1.00 -8.71 -16.26
C GLY A 21 -0.94 -10.22 -16.02
N GLN A 22 -0.71 -10.63 -14.76
CA GLN A 22 -0.61 -12.04 -14.34
C GLN A 22 -1.02 -12.20 -12.88
N GLU A 23 -1.37 -13.42 -12.48
CA GLU A 23 -1.78 -13.75 -11.12
C GLU A 23 -0.56 -13.99 -10.22
N VAL A 24 0.01 -12.89 -9.69
CA VAL A 24 1.20 -12.93 -8.82
C VAL A 24 0.89 -12.65 -7.35
N ALA A 25 -0.16 -11.88 -7.09
CA ALA A 25 -0.67 -11.56 -5.77
C ALA A 25 -1.84 -12.48 -5.45
N GLN A 26 -1.83 -13.06 -4.25
CA GLN A 26 -2.91 -13.94 -3.81
C GLN A 26 -4.19 -13.14 -3.56
N THR A 27 -5.26 -13.47 -4.27
CA THR A 27 -6.57 -12.85 -4.11
C THR A 27 -7.51 -13.82 -3.35
N SER A 28 -7.60 -13.68 -2.03
CA SER A 28 -8.60 -14.40 -1.23
C SER A 28 -9.15 -13.48 -0.13
N PRO A 29 -10.43 -13.62 0.26
CA PRO A 29 -10.97 -12.93 1.43
C PRO A 29 -10.19 -13.25 2.71
N ASP A 30 -9.63 -14.46 2.78
CA ASP A 30 -8.84 -15.00 3.88
C ASP A 30 -7.33 -14.94 3.61
N ALA A 31 -6.92 -14.29 2.51
CA ALA A 31 -5.49 -14.11 2.23
C ALA A 31 -4.86 -13.41 3.45
N PRO A 32 -3.79 -13.99 4.03
CA PRO A 32 -3.16 -13.41 5.20
C PRO A 32 -2.77 -11.97 4.87
N THR A 33 -3.12 -11.03 5.76
CA THR A 33 -2.80 -9.61 5.60
C THR A 33 -1.34 -9.51 5.18
N CYS A 34 -1.08 -9.06 3.94
CA CYS A 34 0.27 -9.04 3.38
C CYS A 34 1.15 -8.14 4.24
N THR A 35 1.86 -8.75 5.18
CA THR A 35 2.85 -8.06 5.98
C THR A 35 3.84 -7.49 4.99
N LEU A 36 4.24 -6.24 5.15
CA LEU A 36 5.29 -5.57 4.37
C LEU A 36 6.66 -6.27 4.39
N GLU A 37 6.71 -7.51 4.88
CA GLU A 37 7.92 -8.29 5.04
C GLU A 37 8.56 -8.63 3.70
N HIS A 38 7.87 -9.02 2.60
CA HIS A 38 8.65 -9.47 1.43
C HIS A 38 8.05 -9.35 0.02
N THR A 39 6.81 -8.90 -0.20
CA THR A 39 6.21 -8.96 -1.54
C THR A 39 6.12 -7.57 -2.18
N PHE A 40 7.14 -7.21 -2.96
CA PHE A 40 6.96 -6.24 -4.04
C PHE A 40 6.82 -6.99 -5.35
N TYR A 41 6.04 -6.43 -6.27
CA TYR A 41 5.82 -6.99 -7.59
C TYR A 41 6.50 -6.08 -8.60
N GLU A 42 7.40 -6.64 -9.40
CA GLU A 42 8.04 -5.90 -10.49
C GLU A 42 7.16 -5.92 -11.72
N VAL A 43 7.01 -4.75 -12.35
CA VAL A 43 6.26 -4.59 -13.59
C VAL A 43 7.01 -3.65 -14.52
N SER A 44 7.02 -3.97 -15.81
CA SER A 44 7.52 -3.08 -16.85
C SER A 44 6.35 -2.44 -17.57
N LEU A 45 6.26 -1.12 -17.52
CA LEU A 45 5.27 -0.34 -18.26
C LEU A 45 6.02 0.50 -19.29
N GLY A 46 5.95 0.09 -20.56
CA GLY A 46 6.81 0.65 -21.61
C GLY A 46 8.29 0.40 -21.30
N ASN A 47 9.09 1.47 -21.29
CA ASN A 47 10.53 1.40 -21.03
C ASN A 47 10.90 1.62 -19.56
N GLN A 48 9.92 1.72 -18.66
CA GLN A 48 10.14 1.95 -17.23
C GLN A 48 9.78 0.72 -16.40
N ARG A 49 10.60 0.46 -15.37
CA ARG A 49 10.38 -0.60 -14.38
C ARG A 49 9.86 -0.01 -13.09
N PHE A 50 8.81 -0.61 -12.55
CA PHE A 50 8.18 -0.21 -11.30
C PHE A 50 8.17 -1.37 -10.32
N LYS A 51 8.28 -1.03 -9.03
CA LYS A 51 8.04 -1.93 -7.91
C LYS A 51 6.74 -1.53 -7.24
N LEU A 52 5.76 -2.43 -7.25
CA LEU A 52 4.47 -2.26 -6.60
C LEU A 52 4.53 -2.89 -5.20
N TRP A 53 4.27 -2.09 -4.16
CA TRP A 53 4.36 -2.50 -2.77
C TRP A 53 2.97 -2.61 -2.19
N GLU A 54 2.51 -3.82 -1.91
CA GLU A 54 1.22 -4.03 -1.25
C GLU A 54 1.34 -3.81 0.26
N VAL A 55 0.40 -3.06 0.83
CA VAL A 55 0.36 -2.78 2.27
C VAL A 55 -0.89 -3.38 2.90
N SER A 56 -0.68 -4.11 3.99
CA SER A 56 -1.75 -4.57 4.89
C SER A 56 -2.63 -3.43 5.38
N SER A 57 -3.93 -3.72 5.50
CA SER A 57 -4.88 -2.84 6.18
C SER A 57 -4.53 -2.70 7.65
N ILE A 58 -4.85 -1.53 8.22
CA ILE A 58 -4.74 -1.24 9.65
C ILE A 58 -6.09 -1.10 10.35
N ALA A 59 -7.21 -1.30 9.62
CA ALA A 59 -8.55 -1.03 10.11
C ALA A 59 -8.89 -1.81 11.39
N SER A 60 -8.56 -3.11 11.43
CA SER A 60 -8.79 -4.01 12.56
C SER A 60 -7.68 -3.97 13.62
N MET A 61 -6.62 -3.19 13.43
CA MET A 61 -5.47 -3.19 14.33
C MET A 61 -5.69 -2.32 15.57
N GLY A 62 -5.32 -2.85 16.74
CA GLY A 62 -5.21 -2.07 17.98
C GLY A 62 -4.10 -1.02 17.92
N LEU A 63 -4.06 -0.10 18.90
CA LEU A 63 -3.12 1.04 18.90
C LEU A 63 -1.64 0.60 18.84
N PHE A 64 -1.27 -0.43 19.62
CA PHE A 64 0.08 -0.99 19.62
C PHE A 64 0.47 -1.58 18.26
N GLN A 65 -0.44 -2.32 17.62
CA GLN A 65 -0.22 -2.88 16.29
C GLN A 65 -0.07 -1.79 15.22
N ARG A 66 -0.84 -0.70 15.32
CA ARG A 66 -0.71 0.46 14.42
C ARG A 66 0.63 1.17 14.60
N LEU A 67 1.08 1.36 15.84
CA LEU A 67 2.39 1.95 16.14
C LEU A 67 3.52 1.06 15.62
N PHE A 68 3.43 -0.25 15.84
CA PHE A 68 4.38 -1.22 15.33
C PHE A 68 4.42 -1.23 13.80
N MET A 69 3.26 -1.25 13.14
CA MET A 69 3.16 -1.14 11.68
C MET A 69 3.70 0.19 11.17
N LYS A 70 3.40 1.32 11.82
CA LYS A 70 3.95 2.63 11.45
C LYS A 70 5.47 2.64 11.54
N TRP A 71 6.02 2.11 12.63
CA TRP A 71 7.47 2.02 12.83
C TRP A 71 8.12 1.09 11.81
N ARG A 72 7.50 -0.06 11.53
CA ARG A 72 7.96 -1.03 10.55
C ARG A 72 7.90 -0.47 9.13
N LEU A 73 6.80 0.19 8.75
CA LEU A 73 6.68 0.96 7.51
C LEU A 73 7.81 1.98 7.45
N LYS A 74 7.96 2.89 8.43
CA LYS A 74 9.01 3.92 8.40
C LYS A 74 10.42 3.35 8.26
N ARG A 75 10.75 2.29 9.01
CA ARG A 75 12.06 1.64 8.96
C ARG A 75 12.32 1.02 7.59
N ARG A 76 11.31 0.38 7.00
CA ARG A 76 11.40 -0.20 5.65
C ARG A 76 11.41 0.86 4.56
N TYR A 77 10.55 1.85 4.69
CA TYR A 77 10.45 3.00 3.81
C TYR A 77 11.75 3.79 3.76
N LYS A 78 12.46 3.92 4.89
CA LYS A 78 13.81 4.51 4.92
C LYS A 78 14.84 3.67 4.15
N ARG A 79 14.71 2.33 4.13
CA ARG A 79 15.53 1.47 3.24
C ARG A 79 15.12 1.63 1.77
N LEU A 80 13.81 1.71 1.48
CA LEU A 80 13.27 1.95 0.13
C LEU A 80 13.65 3.32 -0.44
N CYS A 81 13.79 4.33 0.42
CA CYS A 81 14.28 5.65 0.05
C CYS A 81 15.80 5.69 -0.17
N GLY A 82 16.54 4.69 0.32
CA GLY A 82 17.96 4.54 -0.03
C GLY A 82 18.18 4.16 -1.48
N ASP A 83 17.19 3.50 -2.12
CA ASP A 83 17.31 3.00 -3.48
C ASP A 83 16.64 3.89 -4.55
N ASP A 84 15.60 4.67 -4.23
CA ASP A 84 14.94 5.58 -5.20
C ASP A 84 13.70 6.33 -4.66
N GLY A 85 13.17 5.96 -3.49
CA GLY A 85 11.98 6.60 -2.90
C GLY A 85 10.64 6.15 -3.49
N VAL A 86 9.54 6.66 -2.95
CA VAL A 86 8.17 6.37 -3.43
C VAL A 86 7.66 7.54 -4.25
N TYR A 87 7.13 7.22 -5.42
CA TYR A 87 6.69 8.20 -6.42
C TYR A 87 5.18 8.33 -6.53
N LEU A 88 4.43 7.33 -6.04
CA LEU A 88 2.98 7.30 -6.11
C LEU A 88 2.40 6.47 -4.97
N LEU A 89 1.30 6.95 -4.40
CA LEU A 89 0.43 6.18 -3.52
C LEU A 89 -0.85 5.82 -4.29
N LEU A 90 -1.14 4.52 -4.39
CA LEU A 90 -2.35 3.99 -5.00
C LEU A 90 -3.31 3.58 -3.87
N TYR A 91 -4.36 4.36 -3.68
CA TYR A 91 -5.35 4.13 -2.64
C TYR A 91 -6.53 3.34 -3.19
N CYS A 92 -6.60 2.04 -2.87
CA CYS A 92 -7.74 1.21 -3.22
C CYS A 92 -8.81 1.36 -2.14
N MET A 93 -10.02 1.73 -2.56
CA MET A 93 -11.17 1.87 -1.70
C MET A 93 -12.38 1.22 -2.36
N ARG A 94 -13.29 0.69 -1.55
CA ARG A 94 -14.60 0.27 -2.04
C ARG A 94 -15.58 1.40 -1.81
N ASN A 95 -16.52 1.61 -2.74
CA ASN A 95 -17.64 2.51 -2.51
C ASN A 95 -18.49 1.99 -1.34
N SER A 96 -18.23 2.48 -0.14
CA SER A 96 -18.88 2.05 1.10
C SER A 96 -19.31 3.26 1.92
N ARG A 97 -20.40 3.10 2.69
CA ARG A 97 -20.98 4.19 3.52
C ARG A 97 -20.10 4.55 4.72
N ALA A 98 -19.05 3.77 5.02
CA ALA A 98 -18.18 3.98 6.17
C ALA A 98 -17.02 4.95 5.84
N GLN A 99 -17.32 6.24 5.69
CA GLN A 99 -16.30 7.27 5.38
C GLN A 99 -15.20 7.41 6.45
N GLY A 100 -15.49 7.07 7.71
CA GLY A 100 -14.58 7.31 8.83
C GLY A 100 -13.29 6.47 8.78
N SER A 101 -13.37 5.21 8.34
CA SER A 101 -12.21 4.34 8.21
C SER A 101 -11.35 4.73 7.00
N LEU A 102 -11.99 5.13 5.90
CA LEU A 102 -11.32 5.61 4.68
C LEU A 102 -10.39 6.80 4.98
N VAL A 103 -10.92 7.84 5.63
CA VAL A 103 -10.15 9.05 5.98
C VAL A 103 -9.00 8.72 6.93
N ARG A 104 -9.21 7.77 7.85
CA ARG A 104 -8.20 7.37 8.83
C ARG A 104 -7.03 6.64 8.18
N ASP A 105 -7.32 5.72 7.27
CA ASP A 105 -6.31 4.98 6.53
C ASP A 105 -5.52 5.92 5.61
N TYR A 106 -6.23 6.79 4.88
CA TYR A 106 -5.60 7.84 4.05
C TYR A 106 -4.62 8.69 4.88
N LYS A 107 -5.07 9.25 6.02
CA LYS A 107 -4.21 10.06 6.89
C LYS A 107 -3.03 9.26 7.44
N PHE A 108 -3.23 7.99 7.79
CA PHE A 108 -2.16 7.16 8.32
C PHE A 108 -1.05 6.94 7.29
N PHE A 109 -1.40 6.47 6.09
CA PHE A 109 -0.41 6.14 5.06
C PHE A 109 0.27 7.37 4.46
N THR A 110 -0.48 8.44 4.22
CA THR A 110 0.11 9.72 3.79
C THR A 110 1.07 10.28 4.85
N SER A 111 0.74 10.20 6.15
CA SER A 111 1.65 10.68 7.22
C SER A 111 2.99 9.94 7.27
N ILE A 112 3.00 8.66 6.88
CA ILE A 112 4.24 7.87 6.85
C ILE A 112 5.12 8.35 5.70
N VAL A 113 4.53 8.50 4.52
CA VAL A 113 5.20 8.91 3.28
C VAL A 113 5.71 10.34 3.37
N SER A 114 4.87 11.28 3.82
CA SER A 114 5.24 12.68 4.00
C SER A 114 6.38 12.86 5.00
N SER A 115 6.50 11.98 5.99
CA SER A 115 7.59 12.03 6.97
C SER A 115 8.93 11.50 6.45
N THR A 116 9.01 11.03 5.19
CA THR A 116 10.24 10.42 4.67
C THR A 116 10.62 10.83 3.25
N SER A 117 9.68 11.27 2.39
CA SER A 117 10.00 11.64 0.99
C SER A 117 9.35 12.95 0.51
N GLY A 118 8.78 13.77 1.39
CA GLY A 118 8.00 14.95 0.98
C GLY A 118 6.60 14.59 0.47
N HIS A 119 5.97 15.49 -0.30
CA HIS A 119 4.61 15.29 -0.80
C HIS A 119 4.62 14.37 -2.03
N VAL A 120 3.99 13.19 -1.90
CA VAL A 120 3.87 12.19 -2.98
C VAL A 120 2.44 12.21 -3.51
N PRO A 121 2.21 12.15 -4.83
CA PRO A 121 0.86 12.12 -5.39
C PRO A 121 0.08 10.88 -4.92
N VAL A 122 -1.23 11.03 -4.80
CA VAL A 122 -2.16 9.95 -4.45
C VAL A 122 -3.17 9.78 -5.58
N ALA A 123 -3.29 8.57 -6.11
CA ALA A 123 -4.34 8.18 -7.03
C ALA A 123 -5.32 7.26 -6.31
N ALA A 124 -6.62 7.47 -6.52
CA ALA A 124 -7.66 6.63 -5.92
C ALA A 124 -8.18 5.61 -6.94
N VAL A 125 -8.37 4.37 -6.49
CA VAL A 125 -8.98 3.27 -7.24
C VAL A 125 -10.25 2.86 -6.50
N VAL A 126 -11.39 2.89 -7.20
CA VAL A 126 -12.74 2.73 -6.63
C VAL A 126 -13.46 1.54 -7.24
#